data_AF-A0A519YG31-F1
#
_entry.id   AF-A0A519YG31-F1
#
_cell.length_a   1.000
_cell.length_b   1.000
_cell.length_c   1.000
_cell.angle_alpha   90.00
_cell.angle_beta   90.00
_cell.angle_gamma   90.00
#
_symmetry.space_group_name_H-M   'P 1'
#
loop_
_entity.id
_entity.type
_entity.pdbx_description
1 polymer ?
#
loop_
_entity_poly.entity_id
_entity_poly.type
_entity_poly.pdbx_seq_one_letter_code
_entity_poly.pdbx_strand_id
1 'polypeptide(L)'
;LMPYTLLNRIERLAFYDRLAPAAVLAQLIAEDPATDAGQLRTYVRRFYQLWSRNQWKRERYAPSFHLDDYNVDPRSWLRFPILSGGFAEELAAL
;
A
#
# COMPACT_ATOMS: atom_id res chain seq x y z
N LEU A 1 9.01 11.93 3.54
CA LEU A 1 8.30 11.60 2.28
C LEU A 1 9.06 10.43 1.68
N MET A 2 8.37 9.38 1.20
CA MET A 2 9.02 8.19 0.64
C MET A 2 9.24 8.37 -0.87
N PRO A 3 10.22 7.67 -1.49
CA PRO A 3 10.39 7.69 -2.94
C PRO A 3 9.15 7.18 -3.68
N TYR A 4 8.75 7.84 -4.77
CA TYR A 4 7.57 7.46 -5.55
C TYR A 4 7.68 6.07 -6.18
N THR A 5 8.87 5.66 -6.61
CA THR A 5 9.12 4.31 -7.13
C THR A 5 8.80 3.24 -6.09
N LEU A 6 9.22 3.45 -4.85
CA LEU A 6 8.93 2.56 -3.74
C LEU A 6 7.44 2.59 -3.36
N LEU A 7 6.79 3.76 -3.44
CA LEU A 7 5.35 3.90 -3.18
C LEU A 7 4.53 3.06 -4.15
N ASN A 8 4.80 3.21 -5.44
CA ASN A 8 4.12 2.45 -6.49
C ASN A 8 4.42 0.96 -6.36
N ARG A 9 5.66 0.59 -5.98
CA ARG A 9 6.02 -0.82 -5.77
C ARG A 9 5.24 -1.43 -4.61
N ILE A 10 5.16 -0.74 -3.48
CA ILE A 10 4.36 -1.19 -2.33
C ILE A 10 2.89 -1.32 -2.72
N GLU A 11 2.33 -0.34 -3.43
CA GLU A 11 0.93 -0.36 -3.84
C GLU A 11 0.61 -1.57 -4.74
N ARG A 12 1.46 -1.84 -5.73
CA ARG A 12 1.29 -3.01 -6.60
C ARG A 12 1.35 -4.31 -5.80
N LEU A 13 2.37 -4.48 -4.96
CA LEU A 13 2.50 -5.68 -4.13
C LEU A 13 1.30 -5.86 -3.18
N ALA A 14 0.80 -4.77 -2.60
CA ALA A 14 -0.30 -4.79 -1.63
C ALA A 14 -1.67 -5.09 -2.27
N PHE A 15 -1.99 -4.47 -3.42
CA PHE A 15 -3.36 -4.48 -3.95
C PHE A 15 -3.50 -5.22 -5.27
N TYR A 16 -2.49 -5.18 -6.12
CA TYR A 16 -2.49 -5.98 -7.35
C TYR A 16 -2.13 -7.43 -7.03
N ASP A 17 -0.97 -7.64 -6.38
CA ASP A 17 -0.47 -8.98 -6.01
C ASP A 17 -1.09 -9.51 -4.70
N ARG A 18 -1.82 -8.66 -3.96
CA ARG A 18 -2.58 -8.99 -2.75
C ARG A 18 -1.73 -9.58 -1.61
N LEU A 19 -0.50 -9.11 -1.48
CA LEU A 19 0.40 -9.54 -0.42
C LEU A 19 0.09 -8.84 0.91
N ALA A 20 0.19 -9.59 2.01
CA ALA A 20 0.13 -9.02 3.36
C ALA A 20 1.36 -8.13 3.65
N PRO A 21 1.29 -7.18 4.61
CA PRO A 21 2.38 -6.25 4.89
C PRO A 21 3.76 -6.91 5.08
N ALA A 22 3.83 -8.03 5.80
CA ALA A 22 5.08 -8.76 6.03
C ALA A 22 5.67 -9.35 4.75
N ALA A 23 4.81 -9.89 3.87
CA ALA A 23 5.22 -10.40 2.57
C ALA A 23 5.68 -9.27 1.63
N VAL A 24 5.02 -8.11 1.68
CA VAL A 24 5.48 -6.91 0.96
C VAL A 24 6.88 -6.51 1.43
N LEU A 25 7.12 -6.42 2.74
CA LEU A 25 8.44 -6.06 3.27
C LEU A 25 9.52 -7.08 2.86
N ALA A 26 9.23 -8.38 2.98
CA ALA A 26 10.15 -9.44 2.57
C ALA A 26 10.51 -9.34 1.08
N GLN A 27 9.53 -9.07 0.22
CA GLN A 27 9.73 -8.92 -1.21
C GLN A 27 10.62 -7.70 -1.53
N LEU A 28 10.41 -6.56 -0.86
CA LEU A 28 11.24 -5.37 -1.05
C LEU A 28 12.70 -5.59 -0.63
N ILE A 29 12.92 -6.29 0.48
CA ILE A 29 14.27 -6.64 0.95
C ILE A 29 14.96 -7.58 -0.05
N ALA A 30 14.22 -8.54 -0.62
CA ALA A 30 14.75 -9.46 -1.62
C ALA A 30 15.09 -8.77 -2.94
N GLU A 31 14.32 -7.76 -3.34
CA GLU A 31 14.55 -6.97 -4.57
C GLU A 31 15.75 -6.03 -4.46
N ASP A 32 15.98 -5.46 -3.27
CA ASP A 32 17.11 -4.57 -3.03
C ASP A 32 17.75 -4.82 -1.64
N PRO A 33 18.65 -5.84 -1.57
CA PRO A 33 19.33 -6.17 -0.32
C PRO A 33 20.31 -5.09 0.18
N ALA A 34 20.67 -4.13 -0.67
CA ALA A 34 21.59 -3.05 -0.30
C ALA A 34 20.89 -1.92 0.47
N THR A 35 19.57 -1.81 0.34
CA THR A 35 18.78 -0.82 1.06
C THR A 35 18.55 -1.25 2.51
N ASP A 36 18.57 -0.27 3.43
CA ASP A 36 18.31 -0.52 4.85
C ASP A 36 16.90 -1.09 5.08
N ALA A 37 16.85 -2.33 5.60
CA ALA A 37 15.61 -3.02 5.93
C ALA A 37 14.78 -2.25 6.99
N GLY A 38 15.42 -1.54 7.91
CA GLY A 38 14.73 -0.71 8.91
C GLY A 38 13.97 0.45 8.26
N GLN A 39 14.59 1.09 7.27
CA GLN A 39 13.98 2.13 6.46
C GLN A 39 12.81 1.58 5.61
N LEU A 40 12.98 0.43 4.96
CA LEU A 40 11.89 -0.22 4.21
C LEU A 40 10.69 -0.55 5.10
N ARG A 41 10.93 -1.12 6.29
CA ARG A 41 9.88 -1.38 7.29
C ARG A 41 9.13 -0.11 7.68
N THR A 42 9.85 1.00 7.85
CA THR A 42 9.25 2.31 8.15
C THR A 42 8.34 2.79 7.02
N TYR A 43 8.75 2.60 5.76
CA TYR A 43 7.95 2.96 4.60
C TYR A 43 6.71 2.08 4.43
N VAL A 44 6.85 0.76 4.58
CA VAL A 44 5.71 -0.18 4.53
C VAL A 44 4.68 0.18 5.61
N ARG A 45 5.13 0.38 6.85
CA ARG A 45 4.22 0.78 7.95
C ARG A 45 3.51 2.10 7.64
N ARG A 46 4.24 3.09 7.15
CA ARG A 46 3.67 4.40 6.79
C ARG A 46 2.65 4.28 5.65
N PHE A 47 2.92 3.44 4.65
CA PHE A 47 2.01 3.20 3.53
C PHE A 47 0.66 2.70 4.01
N TYR A 48 0.63 1.58 4.75
CA TYR A 48 -0.62 0.95 5.20
C TYR A 48 -1.42 1.82 6.18
N GLN A 49 -0.73 2.54 7.08
CA GLN A 49 -1.36 3.50 7.98
C GLN A 49 -2.02 4.66 7.22
N LEU A 50 -1.31 5.24 6.25
CA LEU A 50 -1.87 6.32 5.44
C LEU A 50 -2.92 5.81 4.47
N TRP A 51 -2.78 4.60 3.94
CA TRP A 51 -3.77 3.98 3.09
C TRP A 51 -5.10 3.88 3.82
N SER A 52 -5.15 3.13 4.92
CA SER A 52 -6.40 2.90 5.68
C SER A 52 -7.04 4.20 6.14
N ARG A 53 -6.26 5.11 6.76
CA ARG A 53 -6.76 6.41 7.26
C ARG A 53 -7.34 7.30 6.17
N ASN A 54 -6.84 7.23 4.94
CA ASN A 54 -7.26 8.10 3.85
C ASN A 54 -8.26 7.44 2.89
N GLN A 55 -8.84 6.27 3.20
CA GLN A 55 -9.85 5.65 2.34
C GLN A 55 -11.02 6.60 2.04
N TRP A 56 -11.49 7.36 3.04
CA TRP A 56 -12.57 8.34 2.86
C TRP A 56 -12.27 9.39 1.78
N LYS A 57 -10.99 9.69 1.50
CA LYS A 57 -10.60 10.60 0.43
C LYS A 57 -10.81 9.96 -0.94
N ARG A 58 -10.45 8.67 -1.08
CA ARG A 58 -10.63 7.88 -2.31
C ARG A 58 -12.10 7.72 -2.68
N GLU A 59 -12.98 7.55 -1.69
CA GLU A 59 -14.44 7.55 -1.90
C GLU A 59 -14.98 8.85 -2.53
N ARG A 60 -14.21 9.93 -2.43
CA ARG A 60 -14.58 11.26 -2.93
C ARG A 60 -13.77 11.67 -4.17
N TYR A 61 -13.07 10.74 -4.81
CA TYR A 61 -12.40 11.02 -6.07
C TYR A 61 -13.41 11.42 -7.15
N ALA A 62 -13.01 12.41 -7.96
CA ALA A 62 -13.69 12.76 -9.19
C ALA A 62 -13.53 11.60 -10.20
N PRO A 63 -14.45 11.46 -11.17
CA PRO A 63 -14.28 10.50 -12.25
C PRO A 63 -12.92 10.66 -12.94
N SER A 64 -12.23 9.55 -13.15
CA SER A 64 -10.91 9.49 -13.78
C SER A 64 -10.83 8.35 -14.79
N PHE A 65 -9.96 8.47 -15.79
CA PHE A 65 -9.71 7.39 -16.75
C PHE A 65 -8.90 6.27 -16.11
N HIS A 66 -9.19 5.04 -16.53
CA HIS A 66 -8.40 3.86 -16.18
C HIS A 66 -7.37 3.64 -17.29
N LEU A 67 -6.08 3.65 -16.94
CA LEU A 67 -4.95 3.58 -17.90
C LEU A 67 -4.06 2.35 -17.69
N ASP A 68 -3.90 1.90 -16.44
CA ASP A 68 -3.07 0.75 -16.06
C ASP A 68 -3.90 -0.53 -15.85
N ASP A 69 -3.24 -1.66 -15.60
CA ASP A 69 -3.86 -2.95 -15.29
C ASP A 69 -4.73 -2.93 -14.00
N TYR A 70 -4.53 -1.92 -13.14
CA TYR A 70 -5.33 -1.70 -11.93
C TYR A 70 -5.48 -0.21 -11.60
N ASN A 71 -6.40 0.09 -10.70
CA ASN A 71 -6.54 1.42 -10.14
C ASN A 71 -6.96 1.34 -8.66
N VAL A 72 -6.98 2.50 -7.99
CA VAL A 72 -7.31 2.64 -6.57
C VAL A 72 -8.68 3.28 -6.32
N ASP A 73 -9.52 3.39 -7.36
CA ASP A 73 -10.84 3.98 -7.26
C ASP A 73 -11.84 2.96 -6.67
N PRO A 74 -12.51 3.28 -5.55
CA PRO A 74 -13.45 2.38 -4.89
C PRO A 74 -14.72 2.12 -5.71
N ARG A 75 -15.04 2.96 -6.71
CA ARG A 75 -16.20 2.76 -7.57
C ARG A 75 -15.93 1.82 -8.74
N SER A 76 -14.66 1.54 -9.05
CA SER A 76 -14.27 0.65 -10.13
C SER A 76 -13.55 -0.58 -9.59
N TRP A 77 -12.23 -0.52 -9.39
CA TRP A 77 -11.40 -1.72 -9.20
C TRP A 77 -11.20 -2.10 -7.73
N LEU A 78 -10.84 -1.13 -6.86
CA LEU A 78 -10.38 -1.43 -5.50
C LEU A 78 -11.37 -0.98 -4.42
N ARG A 79 -12.32 -1.85 -4.08
CA ARG A 79 -13.23 -1.62 -2.95
C ARG A 79 -12.53 -1.91 -1.63
N PHE A 80 -12.39 -0.88 -0.79
CA PHE A 80 -11.79 -0.99 0.53
C PHE A 80 -12.65 -0.26 1.56
N PRO A 81 -12.90 -0.83 2.76
CA PRO A 81 -13.79 -0.23 3.74
C PRO A 81 -13.21 1.06 4.34
N ILE A 82 -14.05 2.11 4.45
CA ILE A 82 -13.67 3.39 5.07
C ILE A 82 -13.26 3.20 6.53
N LEU A 83 -14.03 2.39 7.26
CA LEU A 83 -13.76 2.00 8.63
C LEU A 83 -13.15 0.60 8.62
N SER A 84 -11.90 0.49 9.06
CA SER A 84 -11.15 -0.77 9.11
C SER A 84 -10.26 -0.82 10.33
N GLY A 85 -9.72 -2.00 10.65
CA GLY A 85 -8.72 -2.16 11.73
C GLY A 85 -7.36 -1.51 11.45
N GLY A 86 -7.19 -0.83 10.31
CA GLY A 86 -5.99 -0.07 10.00
C GLY A 86 -4.71 -0.90 9.84
N PHE A 87 -4.86 -2.21 9.60
CA PHE A 87 -3.77 -3.19 9.61
C PHE A 87 -3.00 -3.25 10.94
N ALA A 88 -3.64 -2.94 12.07
CA ALA A 88 -2.95 -2.82 13.36
C ALA A 88 -2.20 -4.10 13.76
N GLU A 89 -2.81 -5.26 13.58
CA GLU A 89 -2.22 -6.56 13.93
C GLU A 89 -1.07 -6.93 12.99
N GLU A 90 -1.29 -6.78 11.68
CA GLU A 90 -0.30 -7.09 10.65
C GLU A 90 0.92 -6.18 10.76
N LEU A 91 0.71 -4.90 11.09
CA LEU A 91 1.80 -3.93 11.27
C LEU A 91 2.55 -4.10 12.58
N ALA A 92 1.92 -4.69 13.60
CA ALA A 92 2.58 -5.08 14.85
C ALA A 92 3.48 -6.31 14.67
N ALA A 93 3.11 -7.21 13.75
CA ALA A 93 3.87 -8.41 13.39
C ALA A 93 5.00 -8.18 12.35
N LEU A 94 5.10 -6.97 11.79
CA LEU A 94 6.22 -6.57 10.91
C LEU A 94 7.57 -6.57 11.61
#